data_AF-A0A1V4QEE5-F1
#
_entry.id   AF-A0A1V4QEE5-F1
#
_cell.length_a   1.000
_cell.length_b   1.000
_cell.length_c   1.000
_cell.angle_alpha   90.00
_cell.angle_beta   90.00
_cell.angle_gamma   90.00
#
_symmetry.space_group_name_H-M   'P 1'
#
loop_
_entity.id
_entity.type
_entity.pdbx_description
1 polymer ?
#
loop_
_entity_poly.entity_id
_entity_poly.type
_entity_poly.pdbx_seq_one_letter_code
_entity_poly.pdbx_strand_id
1 'polypeptide(L)'
;MVKMLGELPFLFNPEAETALVIGFGIGITSSTIAWHPVKRLDCVEICPGVKPAAKYFARFNRNIVHNPKVNFIAGDGRNYLLLTDKKYDIISCDPTHPALGCGSLYTLEFFRLCKAHLNQNGVIAQYLPLHKLSNEEFKTAIKTFATVFPHTTIWLAHSHGILLGTPKKATIDFQKLKNVLFELADDILNDPYLFASSIMLDEDAVKELTQAHPINTDNRPYLEYFTPQSIIPENWTTNLKSLISLRSNPQNVIKNIEDSEKFFRYLRGQEYFLKGLIAQNRRDIKGVIHFFKKALEVNPENNEIEIFLHHILSQYYPKK
;
A
#
# COMPACT_ATOMS: atom_id res chain seq x y z
N MET A 1 -6.80 -1.51 0.22
CA MET A 1 -5.39 -1.50 0.70
C MET A 1 -4.74 -2.87 0.69
N VAL A 2 -5.11 -3.81 1.57
CA VAL A 2 -4.36 -5.07 1.77
C VAL A 2 -4.18 -5.94 0.52
N LYS A 3 -5.18 -5.99 -0.39
CA LYS A 3 -5.02 -6.65 -1.69
C LYS A 3 -3.96 -5.97 -2.56
N MET A 4 -3.99 -4.64 -2.64
CA MET A 4 -3.02 -3.86 -3.39
C MET A 4 -1.59 -4.03 -2.84
N LEU A 5 -1.44 -4.21 -1.52
CA LEU A 5 -0.14 -4.49 -0.89
C LEU A 5 0.47 -5.83 -1.33
N GLY A 6 -0.37 -6.81 -1.68
CA GLY A 6 0.05 -8.10 -2.25
C GLY A 6 0.18 -8.08 -3.77
N GLU A 7 -0.61 -7.25 -4.45
CA GLU A 7 -0.68 -7.18 -5.92
C GLU A 7 0.44 -6.35 -6.54
N LEU A 8 0.66 -5.17 -5.96
CA LEU A 8 1.52 -4.14 -6.53
C LEU A 8 2.96 -4.64 -6.82
N PRO A 9 3.60 -5.48 -6.00
CA PRO A 9 4.92 -6.03 -6.32
C PRO A 9 5.01 -6.78 -7.66
N PHE A 10 3.95 -7.48 -8.07
CA PHE A 10 3.94 -8.26 -9.32
C PHE A 10 3.91 -7.38 -10.57
N LEU A 11 3.51 -6.12 -10.45
CA LEU A 11 3.63 -5.16 -11.56
C LEU A 11 5.08 -4.81 -11.88
N PHE A 12 5.96 -4.91 -10.88
CA PHE A 12 7.40 -4.62 -11.01
C PHE A 12 8.22 -5.88 -11.23
N ASN A 13 7.76 -7.03 -10.72
CA ASN A 13 8.37 -8.33 -10.94
C ASN A 13 7.30 -9.42 -11.19
N PRO A 14 6.78 -9.52 -12.43
CA PRO A 14 5.69 -10.45 -12.76
C PRO A 14 6.13 -11.92 -12.70
N GLU A 15 7.43 -12.19 -12.88
CA GLU A 15 8.02 -13.53 -12.85
C GLU A 15 8.44 -13.97 -11.44
N ALA A 16 7.96 -13.29 -10.39
CA ALA A 16 8.33 -13.59 -9.01
C ALA A 16 7.88 -15.01 -8.60
N GLU A 17 8.83 -15.84 -8.18
CA GLU A 17 8.56 -17.23 -7.79
C GLU A 17 8.54 -17.42 -6.27
N THR A 18 9.22 -16.53 -5.53
CA THR A 18 9.39 -16.62 -4.08
C THR A 18 8.94 -15.34 -3.38
N ALA A 19 8.11 -15.48 -2.36
CA ALA A 19 7.61 -14.35 -1.60
C ALA A 19 7.76 -14.57 -0.09
N LEU A 20 7.97 -13.46 0.62
CA LEU A 20 7.92 -13.36 2.08
C LEU A 20 6.83 -12.37 2.46
N VAL A 21 5.94 -12.77 3.35
CA VAL A 21 5.00 -11.87 4.03
C VAL A 21 5.38 -11.75 5.49
N ILE A 22 5.58 -10.52 5.97
CA ILE A 22 5.79 -10.21 7.39
C ILE A 22 4.51 -9.58 7.94
N GLY A 23 3.85 -10.27 8.86
CA GLY A 23 2.51 -9.94 9.34
C GLY A 23 1.45 -10.61 8.48
N PHE A 24 0.74 -11.59 9.04
CA PHE A 24 -0.31 -12.33 8.33
C PHE A 24 -1.65 -11.59 8.39
N GLY A 25 -1.96 -10.97 9.55
CA GLY A 25 -3.27 -10.39 9.79
C GLY A 25 -4.38 -11.39 9.49
N ILE A 26 -5.40 -11.01 8.72
CA ILE A 26 -6.44 -11.97 8.31
C ILE A 26 -6.11 -12.75 7.02
N GLY A 27 -4.88 -12.64 6.50
CA GLY A 27 -4.38 -13.44 5.38
C GLY A 27 -4.74 -12.93 3.98
N ILE A 28 -5.27 -11.72 3.84
CA ILE A 28 -5.66 -11.18 2.53
C ILE A 28 -4.42 -10.97 1.65
N THR A 29 -3.38 -10.30 2.15
CA THR A 29 -2.13 -10.07 1.39
C THR A 29 -1.47 -11.37 0.97
N SER A 30 -1.35 -12.34 1.89
CA SER A 30 -0.85 -13.69 1.56
C SER A 30 -1.71 -14.39 0.51
N SER A 31 -3.04 -14.24 0.58
CA SER A 31 -3.96 -14.84 -0.40
C SER A 31 -3.91 -14.20 -1.77
N THR A 32 -3.61 -12.90 -1.84
CA THR A 32 -3.37 -12.20 -3.11
C THR A 32 -2.06 -12.70 -3.72
N ILE A 33 -0.97 -12.71 -2.94
CA ILE A 33 0.35 -13.18 -3.42
C ILE A 33 0.31 -14.65 -3.85
N ALA A 34 -0.37 -15.53 -3.10
CA ALA A 34 -0.44 -16.95 -3.45
C ALA A 34 -1.27 -17.26 -4.71
N TRP A 35 -2.06 -16.29 -5.18
CA TRP A 35 -2.85 -16.37 -6.41
C TRP A 35 -1.99 -16.18 -7.66
N HIS A 36 -0.89 -15.46 -7.53
CA HIS A 36 0.14 -15.34 -8.56
C HIS A 36 0.91 -16.66 -8.73
N PRO A 37 1.69 -16.83 -9.83
CA PRO A 37 2.48 -18.04 -10.09
C PRO A 37 3.68 -18.24 -9.14
N VAL A 38 3.61 -17.72 -7.91
CA VAL A 38 4.59 -18.02 -6.85
C VAL A 38 4.63 -19.52 -6.56
N LYS A 39 5.84 -20.05 -6.41
CA LYS A 39 6.13 -21.44 -6.03
C LYS A 39 6.19 -21.61 -4.52
N ARG A 40 6.68 -20.58 -3.80
CA ARG A 40 6.77 -20.58 -2.33
C ARG A 40 6.42 -19.22 -1.75
N LEU A 41 5.54 -19.22 -0.76
CA LEU A 41 5.23 -18.07 0.09
C LEU A 41 5.57 -18.41 1.54
N ASP A 42 6.63 -17.81 2.07
CA ASP A 42 6.93 -17.85 3.51
C ASP A 42 6.11 -16.72 4.19
N CYS A 43 5.35 -17.04 5.24
CA CYS A 43 4.53 -16.08 5.98
C CYS A 43 4.91 -16.10 7.46
N VAL A 44 5.50 -15.02 7.95
CA VAL A 44 5.97 -14.88 9.33
C VAL A 44 4.93 -14.13 10.14
N GLU A 45 4.42 -14.77 11.18
CA GLU A 45 3.38 -14.24 12.06
C GLU A 45 3.76 -14.43 13.53
N ILE A 46 3.71 -13.34 14.29
CA ILE A 46 4.12 -13.31 15.69
C ILE A 46 3.01 -13.80 16.63
N CYS A 47 1.74 -13.60 16.25
CA CYS A 47 0.59 -13.95 17.07
C CYS A 47 0.01 -15.31 16.64
N PRO A 48 0.22 -16.37 17.44
CA PRO A 48 -0.18 -17.73 17.07
C PRO A 48 -1.69 -17.90 16.89
N GLY A 49 -2.50 -17.06 17.54
CA GLY A 49 -3.97 -17.11 17.47
C GLY A 49 -4.56 -16.63 16.15
N VAL A 50 -3.79 -15.87 15.36
CA VAL A 50 -4.29 -15.26 14.12
C VAL A 50 -4.50 -16.30 13.02
N LYS A 51 -3.59 -17.27 12.87
CA LYS A 51 -3.73 -18.34 11.87
C LYS A 51 -4.99 -19.20 12.08
N PRO A 52 -5.31 -19.73 13.27
CA PRO A 52 -6.57 -20.42 13.53
C PRO A 52 -7.82 -19.56 13.32
N ALA A 53 -7.72 -18.24 13.58
CA ALA A 53 -8.83 -17.31 13.40
C ALA A 53 -9.11 -16.99 11.93
N ALA A 54 -8.11 -17.11 11.04
CA ALA A 54 -8.25 -16.75 9.62
C ALA A 54 -9.33 -17.55 8.87
N LYS A 55 -9.74 -18.73 9.37
CA LYS A 55 -10.87 -19.49 8.81
C LYS A 55 -12.19 -18.72 8.86
N TYR A 56 -12.38 -17.84 9.85
CA TYR A 56 -13.58 -16.99 9.96
C TYR A 56 -13.61 -15.89 8.88
N PHE A 57 -12.49 -15.67 8.19
CA PHE A 57 -12.32 -14.71 7.11
C PHE A 57 -12.12 -15.39 5.75
N ALA A 58 -12.48 -16.68 5.62
CA ALA A 58 -12.30 -17.48 4.40
C ALA A 58 -12.83 -16.80 3.13
N ARG A 59 -13.93 -16.03 3.26
CA ARG A 59 -14.51 -15.24 2.16
C ARG A 59 -13.55 -14.19 1.60
N PHE A 60 -12.66 -13.63 2.43
CA PHE A 60 -11.76 -12.54 2.05
C PHE A 60 -10.35 -13.02 1.74
N ASN A 61 -9.90 -14.10 2.37
CA ASN A 61 -8.54 -14.61 2.24
C ASN A 61 -8.44 -15.91 1.43
N ARG A 62 -9.51 -16.33 0.74
CA ARG A 62 -9.53 -17.55 -0.10
C ARG A 62 -9.09 -18.82 0.66
N ASN A 63 -9.38 -18.87 1.96
CA ASN A 63 -8.99 -19.94 2.86
C ASN A 63 -7.47 -20.26 2.82
N ILE A 64 -6.65 -19.20 2.72
CA ILE A 64 -5.19 -19.26 2.50
C ILE A 64 -4.43 -20.18 3.45
N VAL A 65 -4.96 -20.43 4.65
CA VAL A 65 -4.35 -21.30 5.67
C VAL A 65 -4.16 -22.75 5.21
N HIS A 66 -4.89 -23.20 4.19
CA HIS A 66 -4.77 -24.54 3.61
C HIS A 66 -4.02 -24.57 2.26
N ASN A 67 -3.53 -23.43 1.78
CA ASN A 67 -2.84 -23.37 0.50
C ASN A 67 -1.44 -24.01 0.62
N PRO A 68 -1.10 -25.03 -0.20
CA PRO A 68 0.16 -25.77 -0.09
C PRO A 68 1.40 -24.94 -0.43
N LYS A 69 1.24 -23.79 -1.11
CA LYS A 69 2.34 -22.86 -1.40
C LYS A 69 2.79 -22.08 -0.15
N VAL A 70 1.96 -22.04 0.90
CA VAL A 70 2.18 -21.16 2.05
C VAL A 70 2.82 -21.93 3.20
N ASN A 71 4.03 -21.50 3.56
CA ASN A 71 4.74 -21.97 4.73
C ASN A 71 4.58 -20.94 5.86
N PHE A 72 3.84 -21.30 6.91
CA PHE A 72 3.63 -20.44 8.07
C PHE A 72 4.76 -20.62 9.08
N ILE A 73 5.40 -19.51 9.43
CA ILE A 73 6.54 -19.46 10.36
C ILE A 73 6.10 -18.64 11.56
N ALA A 74 6.10 -19.25 12.73
CA ALA A 74 5.80 -18.54 13.97
C ALA A 74 7.01 -17.71 14.40
N GLY A 75 6.81 -16.43 14.68
CA GLY A 75 7.85 -15.57 15.23
C GLY A 75 7.78 -14.12 14.74
N ASP A 76 8.75 -13.34 15.20
CA ASP A 76 8.94 -11.97 14.76
C ASP A 76 9.59 -11.91 13.36
N GLY A 77 9.06 -11.06 12.48
CA GLY A 77 9.52 -10.95 11.09
C GLY A 77 10.95 -10.42 10.95
N ARG A 78 11.38 -9.54 11.86
CA ARG A 78 12.74 -9.01 11.88
C ARG A 78 13.72 -10.06 12.38
N ASN A 79 13.40 -10.78 13.45
CA ASN A 79 14.19 -11.91 13.94
C ASN A 79 14.31 -13.01 12.88
N TYR A 80 13.24 -13.29 12.14
CA TYR A 80 13.28 -14.21 11.02
C TYR A 80 14.32 -13.80 9.96
N LEU A 81 14.31 -12.54 9.53
CA LEU A 81 15.29 -12.00 8.60
C LEU A 81 16.72 -11.95 9.15
N LEU A 82 16.92 -11.94 10.48
CA LEU A 82 18.25 -12.02 11.07
C LEU A 82 18.84 -13.44 11.06
N LEU A 83 17.99 -14.47 10.98
CA LEU A 83 18.37 -15.87 11.15
C LEU A 83 18.34 -16.69 9.85
N THR A 84 17.62 -16.22 8.84
CA THR A 84 17.48 -16.91 7.56
C THR A 84 18.55 -16.46 6.56
N ASP A 85 18.98 -17.35 5.68
CA ASP A 85 19.79 -16.99 4.50
C ASP A 85 18.94 -16.93 3.20
N LYS A 86 17.61 -17.14 3.32
CA LYS A 86 16.71 -17.20 2.16
C LYS A 86 16.50 -15.84 1.52
N LYS A 87 16.60 -15.78 0.19
CA LYS A 87 16.21 -14.60 -0.58
C LYS A 87 14.84 -14.76 -1.24
N TYR A 88 14.22 -13.63 -1.54
CA TYR A 88 12.86 -13.52 -2.06
C TYR A 88 12.78 -12.57 -3.25
N ASP A 89 11.89 -12.88 -4.18
CA ASP A 89 11.50 -11.99 -5.27
C ASP A 89 10.53 -10.90 -4.80
N ILE A 90 9.73 -11.21 -3.78
CA ILE A 90 8.80 -10.26 -3.16
C ILE A 90 8.96 -10.31 -1.65
N ILE A 91 9.11 -9.15 -1.01
CA ILE A 91 8.92 -8.99 0.44
C ILE A 91 7.74 -8.04 0.63
N SER A 92 6.66 -8.51 1.24
CA SER A 92 5.50 -7.69 1.55
C SER A 92 5.35 -7.59 3.07
N CYS A 93 5.48 -6.38 3.59
CA CYS A 93 5.38 -6.08 5.00
C CYS A 93 4.00 -5.47 5.28
N ASP A 94 3.14 -6.26 5.91
CA ASP A 94 1.82 -5.86 6.42
C ASP A 94 1.76 -5.98 7.95
N PRO A 95 2.69 -5.33 8.69
CA PRO A 95 2.67 -5.41 10.14
C PRO A 95 1.50 -4.63 10.71
N THR A 96 1.30 -4.79 12.02
CA THR A 96 0.47 -3.84 12.76
C THR A 96 1.07 -2.44 12.67
N HIS A 97 0.26 -1.41 12.94
CA HIS A 97 0.66 -0.01 12.90
C HIS A 97 1.93 0.27 13.72
N PRO A 98 2.90 1.08 13.25
CA PRO A 98 4.15 1.36 13.96
C PRO A 98 3.94 1.87 15.39
N ALA A 99 3.04 2.84 15.57
CA ALA A 99 2.64 3.37 16.88
C ALA A 99 1.99 2.36 17.84
N LEU A 100 1.75 1.10 17.43
CA LEU A 100 1.19 0.02 18.24
C LEU A 100 2.22 -1.09 18.51
N GLY A 101 3.52 -0.75 18.53
CA GLY A 101 4.61 -1.68 18.86
C GLY A 101 5.25 -2.37 17.65
N CYS A 102 5.17 -1.75 16.47
CA CYS A 102 5.83 -2.23 15.26
C CYS A 102 6.81 -1.21 14.67
N GLY A 103 7.22 -0.19 15.43
CA GLY A 103 8.14 0.86 14.97
C GLY A 103 9.50 0.33 14.54
N SER A 104 9.96 -0.77 15.17
CA SER A 104 11.17 -1.52 14.82
C SER A 104 11.16 -2.14 13.41
N LEU A 105 9.99 -2.28 12.77
CA LEU A 105 9.81 -2.70 11.37
C LEU A 105 9.80 -1.51 10.38
N TYR A 106 10.15 -0.32 10.86
CA TYR A 106 10.27 0.89 10.05
C TYR A 106 11.64 1.57 10.20
N THR A 107 12.64 0.86 10.74
CA THR A 107 13.99 1.39 10.93
C THR A 107 14.86 1.20 9.68
N LEU A 108 15.92 2.01 9.59
CA LEU A 108 16.95 1.87 8.56
C LEU A 108 17.55 0.46 8.56
N GLU A 109 17.81 -0.10 9.73
CA GLU A 109 18.36 -1.43 9.92
C GLU A 109 17.40 -2.51 9.42
N PHE A 110 16.11 -2.41 9.75
CA PHE A 110 15.11 -3.34 9.23
C PHE A 110 15.01 -3.30 7.70
N PHE A 111 14.92 -2.11 7.10
CA PHE A 111 14.86 -2.03 5.64
C PHE A 111 16.14 -2.53 4.97
N ARG A 112 17.30 -2.35 5.59
CA ARG A 112 18.57 -2.97 5.12
C ARG A 112 18.52 -4.49 5.19
N LEU A 113 17.95 -5.06 6.25
CA LEU A 113 17.71 -6.50 6.34
C LEU A 113 16.82 -6.97 5.19
N CYS A 114 15.68 -6.31 4.95
CA CYS A 114 14.82 -6.66 3.82
C CYS A 114 15.58 -6.59 2.49
N LYS A 115 16.34 -5.52 2.25
CA LYS A 115 17.14 -5.35 1.02
C LYS A 115 18.17 -6.48 0.84
N ALA A 116 18.82 -6.94 1.90
CA ALA A 116 19.78 -8.03 1.85
C ALA A 116 19.14 -9.37 1.44
N HIS A 117 17.85 -9.54 1.75
CA HIS A 117 17.06 -10.73 1.44
C HIS A 117 16.23 -10.60 0.15
N LEU A 118 16.41 -9.54 -0.63
CA LEU A 118 15.83 -9.45 -1.97
C LEU A 118 16.75 -10.11 -3.02
N ASN A 119 16.13 -10.80 -3.97
CA ASN A 119 16.77 -11.18 -5.22
C ASN A 119 17.07 -9.94 -6.09
N GLN A 120 17.84 -10.12 -7.17
CA GLN A 120 18.31 -9.01 -8.00
C GLN A 120 17.18 -8.13 -8.57
N ASN A 121 16.05 -8.74 -8.92
CA ASN A 121 14.84 -8.07 -9.41
C ASN A 121 13.75 -8.00 -8.32
N GLY A 122 14.14 -8.20 -7.06
CA GLY A 122 13.21 -8.29 -5.96
C GLY A 122 12.48 -6.97 -5.70
N VAL A 123 11.28 -7.05 -5.16
CA VAL A 123 10.43 -5.89 -4.86
C VAL A 123 10.02 -5.95 -3.40
N ILE A 124 10.10 -4.82 -2.70
CA ILE A 124 9.54 -4.69 -1.36
C ILE A 124 8.29 -3.80 -1.42
N ALA A 125 7.22 -4.22 -0.75
CA ALA A 125 6.07 -3.39 -0.45
C ALA A 125 5.89 -3.27 1.06
N GLN A 126 5.74 -2.04 1.55
CA GLN A 126 5.61 -1.73 2.97
C GLN A 126 4.32 -0.93 3.19
N TYR A 127 3.49 -1.40 4.13
CA TYR A 127 2.34 -0.64 4.60
C TYR A 127 2.77 0.74 5.14
N LEU A 128 2.14 1.81 4.64
CA LEU A 128 2.36 3.18 5.10
C LEU A 128 1.04 3.77 5.65
N PRO A 129 0.86 3.84 6.97
CA PRO A 129 -0.29 4.52 7.55
C PRO A 129 -0.20 6.03 7.33
N LEU A 130 -1.34 6.67 7.10
CA LEU A 130 -1.45 8.13 7.07
C LEU A 130 -2.00 8.69 8.39
N HIS A 131 -2.63 7.85 9.21
CA HIS A 131 -3.20 8.22 10.51
C HIS A 131 -2.25 7.81 11.64
N LYS A 132 -2.50 8.28 12.87
CA LYS A 132 -1.70 7.92 14.07
C LYS A 132 -0.18 8.14 13.89
N LEU A 133 0.17 9.08 13.03
CA LEU A 133 1.52 9.56 12.76
C LEU A 133 1.43 11.07 12.54
N SER A 134 2.21 11.85 13.28
CA SER A 134 2.40 13.25 12.97
C SER A 134 3.01 13.40 11.58
N ASN A 135 2.95 14.60 11.00
CA ASN A 135 3.52 14.82 9.67
C ASN A 135 5.03 14.56 9.60
N GLU A 136 5.74 14.88 10.69
CA GLU A 136 7.17 14.59 10.84
C GLU A 136 7.44 13.08 10.89
N GLU A 137 6.68 12.32 11.68
CA GLU A 137 6.81 10.86 11.77
C GLU A 137 6.48 10.19 10.43
N PHE A 138 5.42 10.63 9.75
CA PHE A 138 5.03 10.16 8.42
C PHE A 138 6.15 10.34 7.40
N LYS A 139 6.73 11.54 7.31
CA LYS A 139 7.84 11.83 6.39
C LYS A 139 9.13 11.14 6.82
N THR A 140 9.36 10.94 8.12
CA THR A 140 10.49 10.15 8.65
C THR A 140 10.40 8.69 8.22
N ALA A 141 9.21 8.07 8.25
CA ALA A 141 9.01 6.71 7.77
C ALA A 141 9.36 6.59 6.27
N ILE A 142 8.86 7.52 5.45
CA ILE A 142 9.15 7.58 4.01
C ILE A 142 10.65 7.80 3.76
N LYS A 143 11.27 8.76 4.46
CA LYS A 143 12.70 9.07 4.34
C LYS A 143 13.56 7.85 4.63
N THR A 144 13.22 7.14 5.70
CA THR A 144 13.97 5.96 6.16
C THR A 144 13.92 4.85 5.12
N PHE A 145 12.73 4.58 4.57
CA PHE A 145 12.56 3.62 3.48
C PHE A 145 13.33 4.04 2.21
N ALA A 146 13.16 5.29 1.78
CA ALA A 146 13.80 5.84 0.57
C ALA A 146 15.34 5.89 0.67
N THR A 147 15.89 5.97 1.88
CA THR A 147 17.34 5.90 2.12
C THR A 147 17.91 4.52 1.76
N VAL A 148 17.13 3.45 1.94
CA VAL A 148 17.54 2.08 1.58
C VAL A 148 17.14 1.72 0.15
N PHE A 149 16.00 2.22 -0.30
CA PHE A 149 15.43 2.01 -1.63
C PHE A 149 15.27 3.36 -2.38
N PRO A 150 16.32 3.87 -3.04
CA PRO A 150 16.24 5.13 -3.77
C PRO A 150 15.24 5.13 -4.93
N HIS A 151 14.97 3.94 -5.49
CA HIS A 151 13.94 3.71 -6.49
C HIS A 151 12.65 3.33 -5.78
N THR A 152 11.98 4.34 -5.25
CA THR A 152 10.76 4.18 -4.45
C THR A 152 9.59 4.91 -5.08
N THR A 153 8.40 4.34 -4.93
CA THR A 153 7.14 4.96 -5.32
C THR A 153 6.17 4.89 -4.15
N ILE A 154 5.26 5.87 -4.05
CA ILE A 154 4.17 5.85 -3.07
C ILE A 154 2.86 5.70 -3.82
N TRP A 155 2.08 4.71 -3.41
CA TRP A 155 0.76 4.41 -3.94
C TRP A 155 -0.28 4.60 -2.85
N LEU A 156 -1.49 5.00 -3.23
CA LEU A 156 -2.58 5.24 -2.30
C LEU A 156 -3.74 4.28 -2.57
N ALA A 157 -4.02 3.44 -1.60
CA ALA A 157 -5.13 2.48 -1.63
C ALA A 157 -6.24 2.96 -0.68
N HIS A 158 -7.17 3.75 -1.22
CA HIS A 158 -8.18 4.52 -0.47
C HIS A 158 -7.55 5.46 0.57
N SER A 159 -7.48 5.04 1.84
CA SER A 159 -7.06 5.85 3.00
C SER A 159 -5.66 5.50 3.52
N HIS A 160 -4.95 4.61 2.83
CA HIS A 160 -3.67 4.06 3.27
C HIS A 160 -2.65 4.09 2.16
N GLY A 161 -1.40 4.40 2.50
CA GLY A 161 -0.29 4.40 1.57
C GLY A 161 0.39 3.05 1.49
N ILE A 162 1.10 2.83 0.39
CA ILE A 162 2.03 1.72 0.21
C ILE A 162 3.34 2.33 -0.30
N LEU A 163 4.42 2.04 0.42
CA LEU A 163 5.78 2.30 -0.04
C LEU A 163 6.24 1.09 -0.86
N LEU A 164 6.59 1.30 -2.11
CA LEU A 164 7.17 0.25 -2.95
C LEU A 164 8.60 0.62 -3.32
N GLY A 165 9.52 -0.30 -3.09
CA GLY A 165 10.95 -0.12 -3.34
C GLY A 165 11.52 -1.22 -4.21
N THR A 166 12.39 -0.83 -5.15
CA THR A 166 13.12 -1.76 -6.02
C THR A 166 14.64 -1.51 -5.92
N PRO A 167 15.49 -2.53 -6.15
CA PRO A 167 16.95 -2.36 -6.19
C PRO A 167 17.45 -1.47 -7.33
N LYS A 168 16.68 -1.36 -8.42
CA LYS A 168 16.99 -0.58 -9.62
C LYS A 168 15.74 0.17 -10.09
N LYS A 169 15.93 1.28 -10.81
CA LYS A 169 14.82 2.02 -11.43
C LYS A 169 13.99 1.09 -12.30
N ALA A 170 12.69 1.07 -12.07
CA ALA A 170 11.75 0.22 -12.77
C ALA A 170 10.54 1.02 -13.23
N THR A 171 10.01 0.66 -14.39
CA THR A 171 8.79 1.22 -14.96
C THR A 171 7.81 0.09 -15.24
N ILE A 172 6.52 0.38 -15.14
CA ILE A 172 5.46 -0.57 -15.44
C ILE A 172 4.97 -0.28 -16.86
N ASP A 173 4.83 -1.32 -17.67
CA ASP A 173 4.11 -1.21 -18.94
C ASP A 173 2.61 -1.38 -18.69
N PHE A 174 1.78 -0.48 -19.23
CA PHE A 174 0.34 -0.49 -18.99
C PHE A 174 -0.34 -1.78 -19.47
N GLN A 175 0.13 -2.39 -20.57
CA GLN A 175 -0.41 -3.66 -21.05
C GLN A 175 -0.07 -4.79 -20.08
N LYS A 176 1.15 -4.80 -19.52
CA LYS A 176 1.52 -5.76 -18.47
C LYS A 176 0.67 -5.59 -17.21
N LEU A 177 0.44 -4.34 -16.80
CA LEU A 177 -0.45 -4.04 -15.68
C LEU A 177 -1.85 -4.61 -15.91
N LYS A 178 -2.42 -4.36 -17.09
CA LYS A 178 -3.73 -4.87 -17.48
C LYS A 178 -3.78 -6.41 -17.45
N ASN A 179 -2.74 -7.08 -17.94
CA ASN A 179 -2.67 -8.54 -17.92
C ASN A 179 -2.61 -9.09 -16.49
N VAL A 180 -1.75 -8.53 -15.64
CA VAL A 180 -1.62 -8.95 -14.23
C VAL A 180 -2.94 -8.78 -13.47
N LEU A 181 -3.61 -7.63 -13.64
CA LEU A 181 -4.90 -7.38 -12.99
C LEU A 181 -6.04 -8.26 -13.55
N PHE A 182 -5.99 -8.61 -14.84
CA PHE A 182 -6.97 -9.51 -15.45
C PHE A 182 -6.85 -10.93 -14.88
N GLU A 183 -5.62 -11.45 -14.73
CA GLU A 183 -5.37 -12.78 -14.16
C GLU A 183 -5.82 -12.90 -12.69
N LEU A 184 -5.81 -11.79 -11.94
CA LEU A 184 -6.26 -11.75 -10.56
C LEU A 184 -7.76 -12.04 -10.41
N ALA A 185 -8.57 -11.71 -11.44
CA ALA A 185 -10.03 -11.81 -11.44
C ALA A 185 -10.69 -11.22 -10.19
N ASP A 186 -10.24 -10.02 -9.76
CA ASP A 186 -10.80 -9.30 -8.62
C ASP A 186 -11.77 -8.22 -9.07
N ASP A 187 -13.03 -8.28 -8.62
CA ASP A 187 -14.07 -7.35 -9.03
C ASP A 187 -13.77 -5.87 -8.70
N ILE A 188 -12.84 -5.61 -7.75
CA ILE A 188 -12.52 -4.26 -7.28
C ILE A 188 -11.21 -3.74 -7.89
N LEU A 189 -10.22 -4.62 -8.10
CA LEU A 189 -8.91 -4.23 -8.63
C LEU A 189 -8.74 -4.48 -10.14
N ASN A 190 -9.79 -4.87 -10.85
CA ASN A 190 -9.72 -5.20 -12.28
C ASN A 190 -9.61 -3.99 -13.23
N ASP A 191 -9.76 -2.75 -12.73
CA ASP A 191 -9.67 -1.56 -13.56
C ASP A 191 -8.21 -1.05 -13.64
N PRO A 192 -7.52 -1.24 -14.78
CA PRO A 192 -6.13 -0.84 -14.92
C PRO A 192 -5.92 0.66 -14.86
N TYR A 193 -6.91 1.48 -15.24
CA TYR A 193 -6.80 2.94 -15.17
C TYR A 193 -6.96 3.43 -13.74
N LEU A 194 -7.89 2.84 -12.98
CA LEU A 194 -8.03 3.11 -11.55
C LEU A 194 -6.73 2.78 -10.82
N PHE A 195 -6.20 1.58 -11.06
CA PHE A 195 -4.94 1.15 -10.45
C PHE A 195 -3.79 2.07 -10.86
N ALA A 196 -3.63 2.37 -12.15
CA ALA A 196 -2.59 3.27 -12.62
C ALA A 196 -2.71 4.69 -12.02
N SER A 197 -3.93 5.17 -11.77
CA SER A 197 -4.16 6.48 -11.16
C SER A 197 -3.78 6.53 -9.69
N SER A 198 -3.66 5.40 -8.99
CA SER A 198 -3.40 5.34 -7.54
C SER A 198 -1.96 5.68 -7.13
N ILE A 199 -1.04 5.81 -8.09
CA ILE A 199 0.30 6.33 -7.81
C ILE A 199 0.20 7.80 -7.38
N MET A 200 0.85 8.11 -6.26
CA MET A 200 0.96 9.46 -5.73
C MET A 200 2.31 10.06 -6.05
N LEU A 201 3.40 9.38 -5.68
CA LEU A 201 4.75 9.92 -5.80
C LEU A 201 5.69 8.94 -6.49
N ASP A 202 6.53 9.47 -7.38
CA ASP A 202 7.71 8.80 -7.93
C ASP A 202 8.96 9.06 -7.07
N GLU A 203 10.11 8.52 -7.50
CA GLU A 203 11.35 8.60 -6.74
C GLU A 203 11.85 10.03 -6.50
N ASP A 204 11.56 10.96 -7.41
CA ASP A 204 12.02 12.35 -7.30
C ASP A 204 11.09 13.17 -6.39
N ALA A 205 9.77 12.98 -6.52
CA ALA A 205 8.80 13.56 -5.59
C ALA A 205 8.98 13.02 -4.15
N VAL A 206 9.36 11.75 -3.97
CA VAL A 206 9.69 11.20 -2.65
C VAL A 206 10.95 11.85 -2.07
N LYS A 207 11.99 12.08 -2.89
CA LYS A 207 13.18 12.80 -2.43
C LYS A 207 12.82 14.21 -1.99
N GLU A 208 12.02 14.94 -2.78
CA GLU A 208 11.55 16.29 -2.46
C GLU A 208 10.76 16.33 -1.14
N LEU A 209 9.77 15.44 -0.98
CA LEU A 209 8.95 15.35 0.23
C LEU A 209 9.79 15.17 1.50
N THR A 210 10.94 14.49 1.38
CA THR A 210 11.72 14.00 2.52
C THR A 210 13.09 14.66 2.72
N GLN A 211 13.41 15.74 1.99
CA GLN A 211 14.76 16.34 2.01
C GLN A 211 15.28 16.71 3.40
N ALA A 212 14.42 17.19 4.30
CA ALA A 212 14.81 17.75 5.60
C ALA A 212 14.33 16.94 6.83
N HIS A 213 14.07 15.64 6.69
CA HIS A 213 13.52 14.80 7.77
C HIS A 213 14.55 13.82 8.33
N PRO A 214 14.46 13.46 9.62
CA PRO A 214 15.38 12.50 10.22
C PRO A 214 15.18 11.09 9.63
N ILE A 215 16.13 10.21 9.95
CA ILE A 215 16.06 8.78 9.64
C ILE A 215 15.74 8.04 10.94
N ASN A 216 14.71 7.19 10.91
CA ASN A 216 14.35 6.27 11.98
C ASN A 216 15.39 5.14 12.04
N THR A 217 16.09 5.02 13.15
CA THR A 217 17.10 3.97 13.38
C THR A 217 16.82 3.28 14.70
N ASP A 218 17.40 2.11 14.92
CA ASP A 218 17.26 1.41 16.20
C ASP A 218 17.74 2.26 17.40
N ASN A 219 18.79 3.07 17.20
CA ASN A 219 19.33 3.96 18.23
C ASN A 219 18.59 5.30 18.34
N ARG A 220 17.75 5.64 17.35
CA ARG A 220 16.90 6.84 17.34
C ARG A 220 15.52 6.46 16.78
N PRO A 221 14.70 5.74 17.57
CA PRO A 221 13.49 5.11 17.08
C PRO A 221 12.30 6.08 17.12
N TYR A 222 12.31 7.08 16.24
CA TYR A 222 11.26 8.10 16.10
C TYR A 222 9.84 7.52 15.93
N LEU A 223 9.70 6.28 15.45
CA LEU A 223 8.40 5.64 15.19
C LEU A 223 7.98 4.62 16.25
N GLU A 224 8.84 4.32 17.23
CA GLU A 224 8.55 3.32 18.27
C GLU A 224 7.68 3.90 19.39
N TYR A 225 7.98 5.13 19.81
CA TYR A 225 7.28 5.80 20.89
C TYR A 225 6.33 6.85 20.31
N PHE A 226 5.04 6.58 20.40
CA PHE A 226 4.03 7.55 19.96
C PHE A 226 4.06 8.81 20.82
N THR A 227 3.81 9.95 20.19
CA THR A 227 3.60 11.22 20.89
C THR A 227 2.10 11.56 20.91
N PRO A 228 1.62 12.42 21.83
CA PRO A 228 0.25 12.92 21.76
C PRO A 228 -0.07 13.58 20.41
N GLN A 229 0.93 14.15 19.74
CA GLN A 229 0.79 14.72 18.41
C GLN A 229 0.43 13.65 17.37
N SER A 230 0.89 12.41 17.51
CA SER A 230 0.63 11.33 16.55
C SER A 230 -0.86 10.98 16.44
N ILE A 231 -1.60 11.04 17.56
CA ILE A 231 -3.00 10.57 17.63
C ILE A 231 -4.05 11.63 17.21
N ILE A 232 -3.61 12.82 16.80
CA ILE A 232 -4.49 13.89 16.33
C ILE A 232 -5.22 13.43 15.04
N PRO A 233 -6.57 13.42 14.98
CA PRO A 233 -7.33 12.95 13.82
C PRO A 233 -7.01 13.68 12.51
N GLU A 234 -6.64 14.95 12.59
CA GLU A 234 -6.28 15.80 11.45
C GLU A 234 -4.99 15.34 10.76
N ASN A 235 -4.13 14.57 11.43
CA ASN A 235 -2.89 14.06 10.85
C ASN A 235 -3.12 13.27 9.56
N TRP A 236 -4.21 12.49 9.49
CA TRP A 236 -4.55 11.78 8.27
C TRP A 236 -4.73 12.74 7.09
N THR A 237 -5.45 13.85 7.30
CA THR A 237 -5.63 14.89 6.29
C THR A 237 -4.32 15.61 5.98
N THR A 238 -3.50 15.92 6.98
CA THR A 238 -2.20 16.60 6.80
C THR A 238 -1.23 15.74 5.99
N ASN A 239 -1.17 14.44 6.28
CA ASN A 239 -0.30 13.49 5.59
C ASN A 239 -0.79 13.24 4.16
N LEU A 240 -2.10 13.07 3.95
CA LEU A 240 -2.66 12.95 2.61
C LEU A 240 -2.39 14.21 1.76
N LYS A 241 -2.57 15.41 2.33
CA LYS A 241 -2.28 16.67 1.62
C LYS A 241 -0.82 16.79 1.22
N SER A 242 0.11 16.27 2.03
CA SER A 242 1.53 16.25 1.70
C SER A 242 1.83 15.38 0.48
N LEU A 243 1.10 14.28 0.29
CA LEU A 243 1.19 13.46 -0.93
C LEU A 243 0.54 14.16 -2.13
N ILE A 244 -0.64 14.76 -1.95
CA ILE A 244 -1.36 15.45 -3.03
C ILE A 244 -0.55 16.64 -3.57
N SER A 245 0.09 17.42 -2.70
CA SER A 245 0.83 18.62 -3.10
C SER A 245 2.04 18.34 -4.00
N LEU A 246 2.58 17.12 -3.91
CA LEU A 246 3.76 16.68 -4.68
C LEU A 246 3.41 15.58 -5.68
N ARG A 247 2.13 15.38 -5.99
CA ARG A 247 1.69 14.27 -6.84
C ARG A 247 2.44 14.29 -8.17
N SER A 248 3.24 13.26 -8.40
CA SER A 248 4.07 13.12 -9.60
C SER A 248 3.19 12.77 -10.81
N ASN A 249 3.68 13.06 -12.02
CA ASN A 249 3.05 12.54 -13.23
C ASN A 249 3.14 11.00 -13.24
N PRO A 250 2.02 10.26 -13.17
CA PRO A 250 2.03 8.80 -13.17
C PRO A 250 2.76 8.18 -14.37
N GLN A 251 2.79 8.90 -15.50
CA GLN A 251 3.49 8.45 -16.70
C GLN A 251 5.02 8.38 -16.53
N ASN A 252 5.58 8.94 -15.45
CA ASN A 252 6.99 8.76 -15.10
C ASN A 252 7.30 7.29 -14.77
N VAL A 253 6.33 6.58 -14.19
CA VAL A 253 6.44 5.18 -13.76
C VAL A 253 5.68 4.25 -14.71
N ILE A 254 4.47 4.61 -15.13
CA ILE A 254 3.59 3.78 -15.96
C ILE A 254 3.70 4.24 -17.42
N LYS A 255 4.19 3.36 -18.30
CA LYS A 255 4.44 3.66 -19.72
C LYS A 255 3.35 3.07 -20.60
N ASN A 256 3.24 3.59 -21.81
CA ASN A 256 2.40 3.04 -22.89
C ASN A 256 0.90 2.94 -22.54
N ILE A 257 0.36 3.97 -21.88
CA ILE A 257 -1.07 4.02 -21.54
C ILE A 257 -1.91 4.04 -22.83
N GLU A 258 -2.79 3.05 -22.98
CA GLU A 258 -3.61 2.83 -24.20
C GLU A 258 -4.48 4.04 -24.55
N ASP A 259 -5.20 4.59 -23.56
CA ASP A 259 -6.09 5.73 -23.72
C ASP A 259 -5.71 6.83 -22.71
N SER A 260 -4.94 7.79 -23.19
CA SER A 260 -4.47 8.90 -22.36
C SER A 260 -5.62 9.80 -21.89
N GLU A 261 -6.64 10.03 -22.71
CA GLU A 261 -7.77 10.88 -22.32
C GLU A 261 -8.60 10.25 -21.21
N LYS A 262 -8.87 8.94 -21.33
CA LYS A 262 -9.47 8.14 -20.26
C LYS A 262 -8.63 8.20 -19.01
N PHE A 263 -7.32 7.97 -19.11
CA PHE A 263 -6.43 8.06 -17.96
C PHE A 263 -6.48 9.44 -17.27
N PHE A 264 -6.50 10.54 -18.02
CA PHE A 264 -6.66 11.88 -17.46
C PHE A 264 -8.04 12.11 -16.81
N ARG A 265 -9.10 11.41 -17.23
CA ARG A 265 -10.37 11.40 -16.49
C ARG A 265 -10.20 10.72 -15.13
N TYR A 266 -9.51 9.57 -15.06
CA TYR A 266 -9.24 8.90 -13.78
C TYR A 266 -8.41 9.76 -12.84
N LEU A 267 -7.37 10.44 -13.32
CA LEU A 267 -6.55 11.32 -12.48
C LEU A 267 -7.37 12.46 -11.87
N ARG A 268 -8.18 13.15 -12.70
CA ARG A 268 -9.05 14.24 -12.24
C ARG A 268 -10.16 13.73 -11.32
N GLY A 269 -10.78 12.60 -11.65
CA GLY A 269 -11.77 11.93 -10.81
C GLY A 269 -11.20 11.61 -9.43
N GLN A 270 -9.99 11.06 -9.39
CA GLN A 270 -9.32 10.74 -8.15
C GLN A 270 -8.98 12.00 -7.32
N GLU A 271 -8.60 13.12 -7.92
CA GLU A 271 -8.40 14.38 -7.17
C GLU A 271 -9.65 14.81 -6.41
N TYR A 272 -10.82 14.73 -7.05
CA TYR A 272 -12.09 15.01 -6.40
C TYR A 272 -12.44 13.94 -5.36
N PHE A 273 -12.18 12.67 -5.64
CA PHE A 273 -12.37 11.60 -4.66
C PHE A 273 -11.56 11.84 -3.39
N LEU A 274 -10.27 12.21 -3.50
CA LEU A 274 -9.42 12.52 -2.35
C LEU A 274 -9.92 13.76 -1.57
N LYS A 275 -10.43 14.78 -2.26
CA LYS A 275 -11.10 15.92 -1.59
C LYS A 275 -12.35 15.47 -0.82
N GLY A 276 -13.10 14.52 -1.36
CA GLY A 276 -14.23 13.88 -0.70
C GLY A 276 -13.80 13.12 0.57
N LEU A 277 -12.72 12.34 0.51
CA LEU A 277 -12.18 11.66 1.70
C LEU A 277 -11.70 12.66 2.77
N ILE A 278 -11.11 13.79 2.37
CA ILE A 278 -10.75 14.88 3.30
C ILE A 278 -12.00 15.48 3.95
N ALA A 279 -13.07 15.71 3.19
CA ALA A 279 -14.34 16.18 3.74
C ALA A 279 -14.94 15.15 4.71
N GLN A 280 -14.83 13.86 4.40
CA GLN A 280 -15.29 12.77 5.25
C GLN A 280 -14.54 12.74 6.59
N ASN A 281 -13.21 12.88 6.56
CA ASN A 281 -12.41 12.94 7.79
C ASN A 281 -12.80 14.13 8.68
N ARG A 282 -13.25 15.23 8.08
CA ARG A 282 -13.77 16.43 8.77
C ARG A 282 -15.25 16.35 9.15
N ARG A 283 -15.91 15.22 8.85
CA ARG A 283 -17.36 15.01 9.03
C ARG A 283 -18.24 16.02 8.25
N ASP A 284 -17.71 16.58 7.16
CA ASP A 284 -18.43 17.47 6.26
C ASP A 284 -19.18 16.66 5.19
N ILE A 285 -20.38 16.17 5.54
CA ILE A 285 -21.19 15.31 4.66
C ILE A 285 -21.60 16.01 3.36
N LYS A 286 -21.84 17.33 3.40
CA LYS A 286 -22.15 18.11 2.20
C LYS A 286 -20.96 18.15 1.25
N GLY A 287 -19.76 18.39 1.79
CA GLY A 287 -18.50 18.31 1.06
C GLY A 287 -18.26 16.93 0.46
N VAL A 288 -18.49 15.85 1.22
CA VAL A 288 -18.36 14.47 0.73
C VAL A 288 -19.24 14.25 -0.50
N ILE A 289 -20.54 14.52 -0.40
CA ILE A 289 -21.48 14.31 -1.51
C ILE A 289 -21.10 15.20 -2.70
N HIS A 290 -20.75 16.45 -2.46
CA HIS A 290 -20.34 17.38 -3.51
C HIS A 290 -19.13 16.85 -4.30
N PHE A 291 -18.06 16.47 -3.60
CA PHE A 291 -16.83 16.02 -4.23
C PHE A 291 -16.97 14.65 -4.88
N PHE A 292 -17.69 13.71 -4.29
CA PHE A 292 -17.94 12.41 -4.94
C PHE A 292 -18.80 12.53 -6.18
N LYS A 293 -19.82 13.41 -6.18
CA LYS A 293 -20.58 13.71 -7.42
C LYS A 293 -19.69 14.33 -8.49
N LYS A 294 -18.83 15.30 -8.13
CA LYS A 294 -17.85 15.89 -9.06
C LYS A 294 -16.88 14.85 -9.61
N ALA A 295 -16.45 13.91 -8.77
CA ALA A 295 -15.58 12.82 -9.19
C ALA A 295 -16.26 11.92 -10.23
N LEU A 296 -17.53 11.55 -10.03
CA LEU A 296 -18.32 10.79 -11.01
C LEU A 296 -18.63 11.58 -12.29
N GLU A 297 -18.91 12.88 -12.19
CA GLU A 297 -19.12 13.73 -13.37
C GLU A 297 -17.91 13.72 -14.31
N VAL A 298 -16.70 13.71 -13.75
CA VAL A 298 -15.45 13.73 -14.52
C VAL A 298 -14.99 12.33 -14.94
N ASN A 299 -15.28 11.31 -14.13
CA ASN A 299 -14.90 9.92 -14.37
C ASN A 299 -16.09 8.97 -14.08
N PRO A 300 -17.09 8.95 -14.97
CA PRO A 300 -18.30 8.14 -14.78
C PRO A 300 -18.03 6.63 -14.87
N GLU A 301 -16.89 6.24 -15.43
CA GLU A 301 -16.45 4.84 -15.60
C GLU A 301 -15.93 4.22 -14.30
N ASN A 302 -15.73 5.02 -13.24
CA ASN A 302 -15.14 4.56 -11.99
C ASN A 302 -16.21 4.08 -11.00
N ASN A 303 -16.40 2.76 -10.99
CA ASN A 303 -17.35 2.06 -10.13
C ASN A 303 -17.07 2.23 -8.62
N GLU A 304 -15.81 2.45 -8.23
CA GLU A 304 -15.44 2.63 -6.82
C GLU A 304 -16.13 3.87 -6.26
N ILE A 305 -16.04 5.00 -6.95
CA ILE A 305 -16.64 6.27 -6.52
C ILE A 305 -18.17 6.12 -6.39
N GLU A 306 -18.80 5.39 -7.31
CA GLU A 306 -20.25 5.13 -7.27
C GLU A 306 -20.65 4.33 -6.02
N ILE A 307 -19.93 3.25 -5.72
CA ILE A 307 -20.17 2.41 -4.53
C ILE A 307 -20.02 3.25 -3.25
N PHE A 308 -18.97 4.08 -3.15
CA PHE A 308 -18.76 4.96 -2.00
C PHE A 308 -19.87 6.00 -1.85
N LEU A 309 -20.26 6.66 -2.95
CA LEU A 309 -21.34 7.64 -2.91
C LEU A 309 -22.67 6.99 -2.50
N HIS A 310 -22.99 5.81 -3.05
CA HIS A 310 -24.18 5.06 -2.67
C HIS A 310 -24.17 4.70 -1.18
N HIS A 311 -23.03 4.22 -0.65
CA HIS A 311 -22.90 3.91 0.76
C HIS A 311 -23.15 5.14 1.64
N ILE A 312 -22.51 6.28 1.34
CA ILE A 312 -22.72 7.53 2.07
C ILE A 312 -24.19 7.99 2.00
N LEU A 313 -24.80 7.96 0.82
CA LEU A 313 -26.20 8.33 0.68
C LEU A 313 -27.13 7.40 1.48
N SER A 314 -26.88 6.09 1.48
CA SER A 314 -27.69 5.14 2.25
C SER A 314 -27.60 5.37 3.76
N GLN A 315 -26.44 5.82 4.26
CA GLN A 315 -26.21 6.07 5.68
C GLN A 315 -26.86 7.38 6.16
N TYR A 316 -26.80 8.46 5.36
CA TYR A 316 -27.24 9.79 5.78
C TYR A 316 -28.60 10.22 5.18
N TYR A 317 -29.05 9.56 4.12
CA TYR A 317 -30.31 9.82 3.42
C TYR A 317 -31.01 8.51 3.02
N PRO A 318 -31.37 7.65 3.99
CA PRO A 318 -32.05 6.39 3.69
C PRO A 318 -33.35 6.68 2.94
N LYS A 319 -33.56 6.02 1.79
CA LYS A 319 -34.86 6.06 1.11
C LYS A 319 -35.89 5.46 2.09
N LYS A 320 -36.92 6.25 2.41
CA LYS A 320 -38.04 5.84 3.27
C LYS A 320 -38.83 4.69 2.65
#